data_AF-A0A8D2FV61-F1
#
_entry.id   AF-A0A8D2FV61-F1
#
_cell.length_a   1.000
_cell.length_b   1.000
_cell.length_c   1.000
_cell.angle_alpha   90.00
_cell.angle_beta   90.00
_cell.angle_gamma   90.00
#
_symmetry.space_group_name_H-M   'P 1'
#
loop_
_entity.id
_entity.type
_entity.pdbx_description
1 polymer ?
#
loop_
_entity_poly.entity_id
_entity_poly.type
_entity_poly.pdbx_seq_one_letter_code
_entity_poly.pdbx_strand_id
1 'polypeptide(L)'
;CNPSTLGGGGGGSLFITTINKTQLSYALGIVFSEQIAGIVPKGTHTWEKFVSPETLESILESNGLSVQTVVGMLYNPFSGYWHWSENTSLNYAAHAVKSGVQEHPMSAEFAFKGETEELQANACTNPAVHEELKK
;
A
#
# COMPACT_ATOMS: atom_id res chain seq x y z
N CYS A 1 -20.67 -19.49 27.94
CA CYS A 1 -19.75 -18.37 27.71
C CYS A 1 -18.97 -18.66 26.43
N ASN A 2 -19.18 -17.88 25.38
CA ASN A 2 -18.51 -18.06 24.08
C ASN A 2 -17.26 -17.16 24.07
N PRO A 3 -16.03 -17.69 23.88
CA PRO A 3 -14.79 -16.93 24.06
C PRO A 3 -14.41 -16.01 22.88
N SER A 4 -15.30 -15.79 21.91
CA SER A 4 -14.99 -15.05 20.67
C SER A 4 -15.07 -13.51 20.75
N THR A 5 -15.15 -12.92 21.95
CA THR A 5 -15.28 -11.45 22.13
C THR A 5 -14.15 -10.79 22.93
N LEU A 6 -13.02 -11.47 23.11
CA LEU A 6 -11.81 -10.88 23.71
C LEU A 6 -10.77 -10.54 22.62
N GLY A 7 -11.08 -9.49 21.85
CA GLY A 7 -10.19 -8.88 20.86
C GLY A 7 -10.34 -7.37 20.83
N GLY A 8 -10.53 -6.75 22.00
CA GLY A 8 -10.68 -5.31 22.17
C GLY A 8 -9.34 -4.58 22.09
N GLY A 9 -8.88 -4.30 20.87
CA GLY A 9 -7.89 -3.27 20.57
C GLY A 9 -8.44 -2.44 19.42
N GLY A 10 -8.76 -1.17 19.65
CA GLY A 10 -9.35 -0.29 18.64
C GLY A 10 -8.57 -0.36 17.33
N GLY A 11 -9.25 -0.75 16.24
CA GLY A 11 -8.65 -0.78 14.92
C GLY A 11 -8.13 0.61 14.55
N GLY A 12 -6.84 0.71 14.23
CA GLY A 12 -6.24 1.98 13.80
C GLY A 12 -6.90 2.48 12.51
N SER A 13 -7.07 3.80 12.40
CA SER A 13 -7.56 4.45 11.17
C SER A 13 -6.39 4.97 10.33
N LEU A 14 -6.49 4.79 9.02
CA LEU A 14 -5.58 5.31 8.01
C LEU A 14 -6.36 6.27 7.09
N PHE A 15 -5.79 7.45 6.86
CA PHE A 15 -6.32 8.43 5.92
C PHE A 15 -5.28 8.69 4.83
N ILE A 16 -5.69 8.64 3.56
CA ILE A 16 -4.83 8.85 2.40
C ILE A 16 -5.47 9.91 1.51
N THR A 17 -4.69 10.87 1.04
CA THR A 17 -5.10 11.84 0.02
C THR A 17 -4.19 11.74 -1.19
N THR A 18 -4.75 11.65 -2.39
CA THR A 18 -3.95 11.49 -3.61
C THR A 18 -4.68 11.99 -4.86
N ILE A 19 -3.93 12.10 -5.95
CA ILE A 19 -4.44 12.43 -7.29
C ILE A 19 -4.84 11.13 -7.99
N ASN A 20 -6.06 11.08 -8.51
CA ASN A 20 -6.57 9.95 -9.27
C ASN A 20 -5.84 9.80 -10.60
N LYS A 21 -5.68 8.58 -11.08
CA LYS A 21 -5.13 8.26 -12.40
C LYS A 21 -6.21 8.31 -13.48
N THR A 22 -6.72 9.50 -13.81
CA THR A 22 -7.68 9.71 -14.91
C THR A 22 -7.13 10.62 -16.00
N GLN A 23 -7.70 10.56 -17.20
CA GLN A 23 -7.36 11.51 -18.27
C GLN A 23 -7.64 12.96 -17.86
N LEU A 24 -8.66 13.18 -17.01
CA LEU A 24 -9.02 14.51 -16.51
C LEU A 24 -7.95 15.05 -15.56
N SER A 25 -7.43 14.23 -14.65
CA SER A 25 -6.36 14.64 -13.73
C SER A 25 -5.03 14.82 -14.42
N TYR A 26 -4.75 14.07 -15.48
CA TYR A 26 -3.60 14.34 -16.35
C TYR A 26 -3.72 15.71 -17.01
N ALA A 27 -4.86 15.99 -17.65
CA ALA A 27 -5.09 17.24 -18.37
C ALA A 27 -5.08 18.46 -17.43
N LEU A 28 -5.76 18.39 -16.28
CA LEU A 28 -5.86 19.53 -15.36
C LEU A 28 -4.67 19.63 -14.40
N GLY A 29 -4.22 18.50 -13.85
CA GLY A 29 -3.14 18.46 -12.86
C GLY A 29 -1.77 18.69 -13.48
N ILE A 30 -1.50 18.14 -14.67
CA ILE A 30 -0.18 18.26 -15.30
C ILE A 30 -0.20 19.34 -16.38
N VAL A 31 -1.01 19.13 -17.44
CA VAL A 31 -0.95 19.99 -18.63
C VAL A 31 -1.39 21.41 -18.30
N PHE A 32 -2.57 21.57 -17.69
CA PHE A 32 -3.10 22.89 -17.36
C PHE A 32 -2.26 23.56 -16.26
N SER A 33 -2.01 22.88 -15.14
CA SER A 33 -1.40 23.54 -13.99
C SER A 33 0.09 23.86 -14.18
N GLU A 34 0.86 23.01 -14.87
CA GLU A 34 2.31 23.23 -15.05
C GLU A 34 2.67 23.96 -16.34
N GLN A 35 1.97 23.65 -17.44
CA GLN A 35 2.39 24.12 -18.77
C GLN A 35 1.60 25.35 -19.22
N ILE A 36 0.32 25.47 -18.84
CA ILE A 36 -0.56 26.55 -19.30
C ILE A 36 -0.68 27.65 -18.25
N ALA A 37 -1.11 27.31 -17.04
CA ALA A 37 -1.42 28.27 -15.99
C ALA A 37 -0.20 28.67 -15.15
N GLY A 38 0.87 27.85 -15.15
CA GLY A 38 2.09 28.13 -14.39
C GLY A 38 1.89 28.21 -12.88
N ILE A 39 0.88 27.49 -12.36
CA ILE A 39 0.54 27.49 -10.92
C ILE A 39 1.62 26.77 -10.12
N VAL A 40 2.25 25.75 -10.72
CA VAL A 40 3.29 24.92 -10.11
C VAL A 40 4.47 24.74 -11.06
N PRO A 41 5.70 24.49 -10.55
CA PRO A 41 6.86 24.20 -11.39
C PRO A 41 6.64 22.98 -12.30
N LYS A 42 7.28 22.98 -13.47
CA LYS A 42 7.25 21.83 -14.38
C LYS A 42 7.86 20.59 -13.73
N GLY A 43 7.21 19.44 -13.92
CA GLY A 43 7.63 18.16 -13.35
C GLY A 43 7.21 17.94 -11.91
N THR A 44 6.36 18.80 -11.34
CA THR A 44 5.80 18.62 -10.00
C THR A 44 4.91 17.37 -9.95
N HIS A 45 4.16 17.13 -11.02
CA HIS A 45 3.27 15.98 -11.16
C HIS A 45 3.86 14.98 -12.17
N THR A 46 4.04 13.75 -11.70
CA THR A 46 4.46 12.62 -12.53
C THR A 46 3.28 11.67 -12.69
N TRP A 47 2.81 11.50 -13.93
CA TRP A 47 1.60 10.72 -14.23
C TRP A 47 1.66 9.27 -13.72
N GLU A 48 2.84 8.66 -13.77
CA GLU A 48 3.07 7.28 -13.37
C GLU A 48 2.78 7.05 -11.88
N LYS A 49 2.92 8.10 -11.06
CA LYS A 49 2.70 8.07 -9.62
C LYS A 49 1.23 8.23 -9.22
N PHE A 50 0.35 8.60 -10.15
CA PHE A 50 -1.06 8.73 -9.85
C PHE A 50 -1.66 7.34 -9.64
N VAL A 51 -2.60 7.23 -8.71
CA VAL A 51 -3.20 5.94 -8.33
C VAL A 51 -4.71 6.04 -8.34
N SER A 52 -5.36 5.10 -9.01
CA SER A 52 -6.83 5.07 -9.05
C SER A 52 -7.39 4.57 -7.70
N PRO A 53 -8.62 4.98 -7.32
CA PRO A 53 -9.27 4.51 -6.10
C PRO A 53 -9.29 2.98 -6.00
N GLU A 54 -9.58 2.30 -7.09
CA GLU A 54 -9.70 0.83 -7.13
C GLU A 54 -8.35 0.16 -6.87
N THR A 55 -7.27 0.74 -7.41
CA THR A 55 -5.92 0.26 -7.17
C THR A 55 -5.53 0.48 -5.71
N LEU A 56 -5.86 1.65 -5.15
CA LEU A 56 -5.58 1.95 -3.75
C LEU A 56 -6.36 1.01 -2.82
N GLU A 57 -7.64 0.78 -3.08
CA GLU A 57 -8.49 -0.15 -2.35
C GLU A 57 -7.89 -1.55 -2.34
N SER A 58 -7.51 -2.08 -3.51
CA SER A 58 -6.89 -3.40 -3.61
C SER A 58 -5.58 -3.51 -2.81
N ILE A 59 -4.75 -2.46 -2.81
CA ILE A 59 -3.53 -2.40 -1.99
C ILE A 59 -3.88 -2.41 -0.50
N LEU A 60 -4.86 -1.62 -0.08
CA LEU A 60 -5.25 -1.54 1.35
C LEU A 60 -5.85 -2.85 1.85
N GLU A 61 -6.73 -3.46 1.08
CA GLU A 61 -7.40 -4.72 1.41
C GLU A 61 -6.41 -5.88 1.50
N SER A 62 -5.46 -5.98 0.54
CA SER A 62 -4.40 -7.00 0.59
C SER A 62 -3.48 -6.85 1.81
N ASN A 63 -3.41 -5.66 2.42
CA ASN A 63 -2.66 -5.38 3.63
C ASN A 63 -3.50 -5.44 4.93
N GLY A 64 -4.72 -5.99 4.85
CA GLY A 64 -5.57 -6.17 6.03
C GLY A 64 -6.22 -4.89 6.55
N LEU A 65 -6.38 -3.88 5.69
CA LEU A 65 -7.21 -2.72 5.97
C LEU A 65 -8.54 -2.83 5.21
N SER A 66 -9.64 -2.45 5.86
CA SER A 66 -10.94 -2.31 5.22
C SER A 66 -11.17 -0.84 4.88
N VAL A 67 -11.34 -0.54 3.60
CA VAL A 67 -11.68 0.82 3.13
C VAL A 67 -13.14 1.10 3.49
N GLN A 68 -13.36 2.20 4.20
CA GLN A 68 -14.69 2.61 4.68
C GLN A 68 -15.30 3.70 3.82
N THR A 69 -14.47 4.61 3.29
CA THR A 69 -14.97 5.76 2.54
C THR A 69 -13.92 6.26 1.56
N VAL A 70 -14.38 6.67 0.38
CA VAL A 70 -13.60 7.43 -0.60
C VAL A 70 -14.42 8.66 -1.00
N VAL A 71 -13.84 9.86 -0.88
CA VAL A 71 -14.50 11.13 -1.21
C VAL A 71 -13.60 11.96 -2.11
N GLY A 72 -14.19 12.61 -3.11
CA GLY A 72 -13.48 13.53 -3.99
C GLY A 72 -13.06 14.83 -3.31
N MET A 73 -12.02 15.45 -3.82
CA MET A 73 -11.56 16.78 -3.42
C MET A 73 -11.25 17.63 -4.64
N LEU A 74 -11.61 18.90 -4.57
CA LEU A 74 -11.36 19.87 -5.63
C LEU A 74 -10.66 21.11 -5.07
N TYR A 75 -9.57 21.51 -5.72
CA TYR A 75 -8.87 22.75 -5.42
C TYR A 75 -9.36 23.87 -6.32
N ASN A 76 -9.71 25.02 -5.73
CA ASN A 76 -10.00 26.24 -6.47
C ASN A 76 -8.76 27.17 -6.46
N PRO A 77 -8.07 27.36 -7.59
CA PRO A 77 -6.87 28.20 -7.64
C PRO A 77 -7.15 29.70 -7.49
N PHE A 78 -8.37 30.16 -7.76
CA PHE A 78 -8.75 31.57 -7.63
C PHE A 78 -8.99 31.96 -6.17
N SER A 79 -9.63 31.07 -5.40
CA SER A 79 -9.91 31.31 -3.99
C SER A 79 -8.86 30.72 -3.05
N GLY A 80 -8.05 29.78 -3.52
CA GLY A 80 -7.04 29.07 -2.72
C GLY A 80 -7.62 28.00 -1.78
N TYR A 81 -8.92 27.69 -1.89
CA TYR A 81 -9.59 26.76 -0.97
C TYR A 81 -9.87 25.40 -1.60
N TRP A 82 -9.80 24.36 -0.75
CA TRP A 82 -10.20 23.00 -1.06
C TRP A 82 -11.65 22.75 -0.67
N HIS A 83 -12.35 21.98 -1.49
CA HIS A 83 -13.74 21.58 -1.25
C HIS A 83 -13.88 20.06 -1.39
N TRP A 84 -14.72 19.48 -0.54
CA TRP A 84 -15.19 18.10 -0.70
C TRP A 84 -16.13 18.01 -1.89
N SER A 85 -16.04 16.90 -2.62
CA SER A 85 -16.83 16.64 -3.82
C SER A 85 -17.18 15.17 -3.89
N GLU A 86 -18.30 14.84 -4.52
CA GLU A 86 -18.65 13.46 -4.85
C GLU A 86 -17.79 12.92 -6.02
N ASN A 87 -17.14 13.82 -6.77
CA ASN A 87 -16.35 13.46 -7.93
C ASN A 87 -14.89 13.16 -7.57
N THR A 88 -14.47 11.91 -7.75
CA THR A 88 -13.11 11.42 -7.48
C THR A 88 -12.16 11.53 -8.67
N SER A 89 -12.58 12.09 -9.80
CA SER A 89 -11.82 12.08 -11.06
C SER A 89 -10.51 12.89 -10.99
N LEU A 90 -10.39 13.81 -10.04
CA LEU A 90 -9.20 14.64 -9.84
C LEU A 90 -8.40 14.24 -8.61
N ASN A 91 -8.81 14.71 -7.43
CA ASN A 91 -8.21 14.32 -6.16
C ASN A 91 -9.25 13.59 -5.34
N TYR A 92 -8.80 12.72 -4.44
CA TYR A 92 -9.67 12.06 -3.49
C TYR A 92 -8.96 11.80 -2.17
N ALA A 93 -9.77 11.61 -1.13
CA ALA A 93 -9.35 11.12 0.17
C ALA A 93 -9.99 9.76 0.43
N ALA A 94 -9.24 8.83 1.01
CA ALA A 94 -9.72 7.53 1.45
C ALA A 94 -9.53 7.38 2.96
N HIS A 95 -10.51 6.77 3.62
CA HIS A 95 -10.44 6.33 5.02
C HIS A 95 -10.50 4.81 5.06
N ALA A 96 -9.56 4.19 5.75
CA ALA A 96 -9.52 2.76 5.99
C ALA A 96 -9.27 2.46 7.46
N VAL A 97 -9.74 1.30 7.93
CA VAL A 97 -9.54 0.83 9.29
C VAL A 97 -8.84 -0.50 9.28
N LYS A 98 -7.95 -0.74 10.26
CA LYS A 98 -7.32 -2.05 10.42
C LYS A 98 -8.40 -3.10 10.66
N SER A 99 -8.50 -4.08 9.77
CA SER A 99 -9.38 -5.23 9.95
C SER A 99 -8.81 -6.08 11.08
N GLY A 100 -9.63 -6.37 12.09
CA GLY A 100 -9.24 -7.29 13.15
C GLY A 100 -9.00 -8.67 12.55
N VAL A 101 -7.77 -9.18 12.74
CA VAL A 101 -7.20 -10.47 12.33
C VAL A 101 -6.26 -10.40 11.11
N GLN A 102 -4.95 -10.41 11.40
CA GLN A 102 -3.95 -11.18 10.65
C GLN A 102 -2.85 -11.66 11.63
N GLU A 103 -2.71 -12.97 11.82
CA GLU A 103 -1.40 -13.57 12.14
C GLU A 103 -0.64 -13.69 10.82
N HIS A 104 0.50 -13.04 10.71
CA HIS A 104 1.43 -13.18 9.59
C HIS A 104 2.43 -14.30 9.91
N PRO A 105 2.45 -15.46 9.22
CA PRO A 105 3.71 -16.14 8.99
C PRO A 105 4.41 -15.36 7.86
N MET A 106 5.37 -14.53 8.24
CA MET A 106 6.31 -13.92 7.31
C MET A 106 7.23 -15.02 6.78
N SER A 107 6.89 -15.60 5.63
CA SER A 107 7.86 -16.35 4.83
C SER A 107 8.56 -15.37 3.91
N ALA A 108 9.77 -14.99 4.31
CA ALA A 108 10.73 -14.30 3.47
C ALA A 108 11.12 -15.20 2.30
N GLU A 109 10.62 -14.93 1.11
CA GLU A 109 11.24 -15.37 -0.14
C GLU A 109 11.12 -14.26 -1.20
N PHE A 110 12.06 -13.32 -1.12
CA PHE A 110 12.60 -12.65 -2.31
C PHE A 110 14.12 -12.68 -2.17
N ALA A 111 14.68 -13.89 -2.19
CA ALA A 111 16.11 -14.10 -2.37
C ALA A 111 16.40 -14.07 -3.88
N PHE A 112 17.01 -12.97 -4.29
CA PHE A 112 17.54 -12.67 -5.60
C PHE A 112 18.37 -13.85 -6.14
N LYS A 113 17.98 -14.39 -7.29
CA LYS A 113 18.66 -15.52 -7.93
C LYS A 113 19.96 -15.04 -8.58
N GLY A 114 21.07 -15.21 -7.89
CA GLY A 114 22.42 -15.15 -8.42
C GLY A 114 23.11 -16.48 -8.21
N GLU A 115 23.09 -17.34 -9.23
CA GLU A 115 23.89 -18.57 -9.23
C GLU A 115 25.30 -18.23 -9.73
N THR A 116 26.25 -18.14 -8.80
CA THR A 116 27.68 -18.31 -9.08
C THR A 116 28.11 -19.67 -8.55
N GLU A 117 28.86 -20.37 -9.39
CA GLU A 117 29.43 -21.71 -9.20
C GLU A 117 30.04 -21.94 -7.81
N GLU A 118 29.69 -23.05 -7.14
CA GLU A 118 30.48 -23.60 -6.03
C GLU A 118 31.01 -24.99 -6.36
N LEU A 119 32.33 -25.03 -6.55
CA LEU A 119 33.19 -26.20 -6.43
C LEU A 119 33.36 -26.56 -4.96
N GLN A 120 33.15 -27.84 -4.67
CA GLN A 120 33.88 -28.67 -3.70
C GLN A 120 33.94 -28.31 -2.21
N ALA A 121 33.29 -29.20 -1.45
CA ALA A 121 33.89 -30.08 -0.46
C ALA A 121 34.45 -29.47 0.84
N ASN A 122 33.83 -29.86 1.95
CA ASN A 122 34.54 -30.51 3.06
C ASN A 122 33.57 -31.07 4.10
N ALA A 123 33.83 -32.33 4.41
CA ALA A 123 33.24 -33.08 5.50
C ALA A 123 33.71 -32.51 6.85
N CYS A 124 32.82 -32.56 7.85
CA CYS A 124 33.21 -32.78 9.23
C CYS A 124 32.09 -33.55 9.95
N THR A 125 32.35 -34.83 10.14
CA THR A 125 31.68 -35.73 11.06
C THR A 125 31.82 -35.26 12.51
N ASN A 126 30.82 -35.55 13.34
CA ASN A 126 31.02 -35.66 14.78
C ASN A 126 30.21 -36.86 15.32
N PRO A 127 30.83 -37.84 16.01
CA PRO A 127 30.16 -39.05 16.49
C PRO A 127 29.70 -38.94 17.96
N ALA A 128 28.83 -39.88 18.34
CA ALA A 128 28.35 -40.22 19.69
C ALA A 128 27.34 -39.22 20.30
N VAL A 129 26.23 -39.65 20.92
CA VAL A 129 26.11 -40.73 21.91
C VAL A 129 24.68 -41.32 21.94
N HIS A 130 24.61 -42.65 22.09
CA HIS A 130 23.60 -43.52 22.73
C HIS A 130 22.10 -43.18 22.75
N GLU A 131 21.28 -44.16 22.31
CA GLU A 131 20.39 -45.03 23.12
C GLU A 131 19.36 -45.65 22.15
N GLU A 132 19.23 -46.97 22.01
CA GLU A 132 18.16 -47.73 22.68
C GLU A 132 18.33 -49.24 22.37
N LEU A 133 18.07 -50.04 23.41
CA LEU A 133 17.90 -51.47 23.32
C LEU A 133 16.62 -51.81 22.55
N LYS A 134 16.68 -52.79 21.64
CA LYS A 134 15.60 -53.79 21.52
C LYS A 134 16.04 -55.03 20.74
N LYS A 135 16.07 -56.14 21.49
CA LYS A 135 15.80 -57.55 21.13
C LYS A 135 16.36 -58.10 19.81
#